data_AF-A0A101IP82-F1
#
_entry.id   AF-A0A101IP82-F1
#
_cell.length_a   1.000
_cell.length_b   1.000
_cell.length_c   1.000
_cell.angle_alpha   90.00
_cell.angle_beta   90.00
_cell.angle_gamma   90.00
#
_symmetry.space_group_name_H-M   'P 1'
#
loop_
_entity.id
_entity.type
_entity.pdbx_description
1 polymer ?
#
loop_
_entity_poly.entity_id
_entity_poly.type
_entity_poly.pdbx_seq_one_letter_code
_entity_poly.pdbx_strand_id
1 'polypeptide(L)'
;MARLPEFMKNMGSKTGNKLLINQINETINNARKEIEEQAKYYNLQWKIDMLTALKKEAIELYQKAIEEANSVNGGYEQKLRELEASQYEGSRFNKDEAATLDYELRSLKAELNMTDNKQKVVDKYLASKIGAKAVLLMFSEPNVDLGFWTKDIYSKAFMKSKTQAELDFEVKKQEQINSIKLEQANQFNVGNLLAAQRIMQGNPAKGMPSLENKFDEEIRIVRMQMENERKAIKDEVKRELMGGTENE
;
A
#
# COMPACT_ATOMS: atom_id res chain seq x y z
N MET A 1 31.97 22.94 -4.83
CA MET A 1 30.97 21.90 -4.52
C MET A 1 31.69 20.76 -3.83
N ALA A 2 31.32 20.40 -2.60
CA ALA A 2 31.82 19.18 -1.98
C ALA A 2 31.40 17.99 -2.86
N ARG A 3 32.36 17.11 -3.20
CA ARG A 3 32.04 15.89 -3.95
C ARG A 3 31.09 15.04 -3.10
N LEU A 4 30.00 14.56 -3.70
CA LEU A 4 29.12 13.58 -3.05
C LEU A 4 29.97 12.37 -2.63
N PRO A 5 29.89 11.93 -1.36
CA PRO A 5 30.58 10.75 -0.87
C PRO A 5 30.28 9.51 -1.73
N GLU A 6 31.23 8.58 -1.81
CA GLU A 6 31.12 7.39 -2.66
C GLU A 6 29.91 6.52 -2.32
N PHE A 7 29.53 6.46 -1.04
CA PHE A 7 28.34 5.73 -0.58
C PHE A 7 27.02 6.32 -1.10
N MET A 8 27.00 7.61 -1.42
CA MET A 8 25.81 8.28 -1.97
C MET A 8 25.66 8.01 -3.47
N LYS A 9 26.77 7.86 -4.21
CA LYS A 9 26.77 7.69 -5.67
C LYS A 9 26.04 6.45 -6.19
N ASN A 10 25.88 5.42 -5.35
CA ASN A 10 25.21 4.17 -5.72
C ASN A 10 23.75 4.08 -5.22
N MET A 11 23.23 5.14 -4.59
CA MET A 11 21.85 5.19 -4.13
C MET A 11 20.91 5.21 -5.35
N GLY A 12 20.00 4.23 -5.42
CA GLY A 12 19.08 4.09 -6.55
C GLY A 12 19.49 3.08 -7.62
N SER A 13 20.62 2.38 -7.45
CA SER A 13 20.95 1.23 -8.28
C SER A 13 19.99 0.06 -7.99
N LYS A 14 19.35 -0.48 -9.03
CA LYS A 14 18.52 -1.69 -8.90
C LYS A 14 19.43 -2.89 -8.67
N THR A 15 19.23 -3.61 -7.58
CA THR A 15 19.81 -4.94 -7.43
C THR A 15 18.80 -6.01 -7.88
N GLY A 16 18.97 -6.48 -9.11
CA GLY A 16 18.12 -7.51 -9.73
C GLY A 16 16.81 -7.00 -10.33
N ASN A 17 15.82 -7.90 -10.47
CA ASN A 17 14.51 -7.62 -11.09
C ASN A 17 13.49 -6.94 -10.15
N LYS A 18 13.88 -6.56 -8.93
CA LYS A 18 12.97 -5.96 -7.93
C LYS A 18 12.93 -4.43 -8.07
N LEU A 19 11.76 -3.84 -7.82
CA LEU A 19 11.59 -2.38 -7.88
C LEU A 19 12.35 -1.67 -6.76
N LEU A 20 12.74 -0.41 -7.02
CA LEU A 20 13.51 0.42 -6.08
C LEU A 20 12.81 0.63 -4.73
N ILE A 21 11.47 0.63 -4.75
CA ILE A 21 10.62 0.80 -3.57
C ILE A 21 10.89 -0.23 -2.46
N ASN A 22 11.45 -1.38 -2.81
CA ASN A 22 11.74 -2.45 -1.85
C ASN A 22 12.98 -2.19 -1.00
N GLN A 23 13.87 -1.29 -1.43
CA GLN A 23 15.19 -1.09 -0.83
C GLN A 23 15.42 0.34 -0.37
N ILE A 24 14.64 1.29 -0.91
CA ILE A 24 14.89 2.71 -0.70
C ILE A 24 14.97 3.13 0.77
N ASN A 25 14.07 2.61 1.62
CA ASN A 25 14.08 2.93 3.05
C ASN A 25 15.41 2.52 3.70
N GLU A 26 15.91 1.33 3.39
CA GLU A 26 17.17 0.82 3.94
C GLU A 26 18.36 1.62 3.41
N THR A 27 18.37 1.90 2.10
CA THR A 27 19.41 2.71 1.45
C THR A 27 19.54 4.08 2.09
N ILE A 28 18.43 4.81 2.26
CA ILE A 28 18.45 6.13 2.89
C ILE A 28 18.84 6.05 4.37
N ASN A 29 18.35 5.05 5.11
CA ASN A 29 18.73 4.89 6.53
C ASN A 29 20.20 4.55 6.72
N ASN A 30 20.79 3.73 5.83
CA ASN A 30 22.21 3.41 5.86
C ASN A 30 23.06 4.65 5.53
N ALA A 31 22.69 5.43 4.52
CA ALA A 31 23.35 6.70 4.21
C ALA A 31 23.31 7.68 5.40
N ARG A 32 22.16 7.76 6.10
CA ARG A 32 22.05 8.59 7.32
C ARG A 32 22.98 8.12 8.43
N LYS A 33 23.06 6.82 8.68
CA LYS A 33 23.97 6.24 9.69
C LYS A 33 25.43 6.50 9.33
N GLU A 34 25.79 6.40 8.06
CA GLU A 34 27.16 6.64 7.60
C GLU A 34 27.57 8.11 7.77
N ILE A 35 26.67 9.06 7.50
CA ILE A 35 26.89 10.49 7.82
C ILE A 35 27.13 10.67 9.31
N GLU A 36 26.33 10.03 10.17
CA GLU A 36 26.49 10.14 11.63
C GLU A 36 27.84 9.60 12.11
N GLU A 37 28.28 8.46 11.56
CA GLU A 37 29.57 7.88 11.93
C GLU A 37 30.74 8.74 11.47
N GLN A 38 30.70 9.22 10.23
CA GLN A 38 31.77 10.07 9.70
C GLN A 38 31.80 11.45 10.36
N ALA A 39 30.66 11.99 10.78
CA ALA A 39 30.60 13.28 11.47
C ALA A 39 31.42 13.34 12.76
N LYS A 40 31.80 12.20 13.37
CA LYS A 40 32.73 12.13 14.50
C LYS A 40 34.15 12.61 14.15
N TYR A 41 34.52 12.50 12.88
CA TYR A 41 35.87 12.82 12.37
C TYR A 41 35.92 14.13 11.59
N TYR A 42 34.76 14.75 11.36
CA TYR A 42 34.61 16.01 10.64
C TYR A 42 33.91 17.06 11.51
N ASN A 43 33.78 18.29 11.01
CA ASN A 43 33.10 19.36 11.73
C ASN A 43 31.57 19.36 11.49
N LEU A 44 30.83 20.10 12.31
CA LEU A 44 29.37 20.19 12.20
C LEU A 44 28.91 20.80 10.86
N GLN A 45 29.71 21.67 10.23
CA GLN A 45 29.38 22.22 8.91
C GLN A 45 29.37 21.12 7.84
N TRP A 46 30.33 20.21 7.86
CA TRP A 46 30.37 19.05 6.98
C TRP A 46 29.12 18.18 7.16
N LYS A 47 28.69 17.93 8.40
CA LYS A 47 27.47 17.17 8.70
C LYS A 47 26.22 17.86 8.11
N ILE A 48 26.12 19.18 8.25
CA ILE A 48 25.02 19.97 7.63
C ILE A 48 25.02 19.82 6.12
N ASP A 49 26.19 19.95 5.49
CA ASP A 49 26.31 19.87 4.03
C ASP A 49 25.91 18.48 3.51
N MET A 50 26.32 17.41 4.20
CA MET A 50 25.98 16.04 3.85
C MET A 50 24.49 15.72 4.07
N LEU A 51 23.89 16.16 5.18
CA LEU A 51 22.45 16.00 5.42
C LEU A 51 21.62 16.77 4.39
N THR A 52 22.08 17.96 3.98
CA THR A 52 21.42 18.77 2.94
C THR A 52 21.47 18.07 1.58
N ALA A 53 22.62 17.49 1.23
CA ALA A 53 22.77 16.71 0.00
C ALA A 53 21.87 15.46 0.02
N LEU A 54 21.89 14.72 1.14
CA LEU A 54 21.08 13.52 1.32
C LEU A 54 19.58 13.81 1.30
N LYS A 55 19.13 14.94 1.87
CA LYS A 55 17.72 15.38 1.80
C LYS A 55 17.26 15.43 0.34
N LYS A 56 18.01 16.13 -0.52
CA LYS A 56 17.65 16.30 -1.93
C LYS A 56 17.59 14.96 -2.67
N GLU A 57 18.65 14.15 -2.52
CA GLU A 57 18.75 12.87 -3.21
C GLU A 57 17.71 11.86 -2.71
N ALA A 58 17.43 11.83 -1.40
CA ALA A 58 16.40 10.98 -0.82
C ALA A 58 15.02 11.32 -1.39
N ILE A 59 14.63 12.60 -1.43
CA ILE A 59 13.34 13.04 -1.97
C ILE A 59 13.19 12.59 -3.44
N GLU A 60 14.20 12.84 -4.27
CA GLU A 60 14.19 12.44 -5.68
C GLU A 60 14.08 10.91 -5.85
N LEU A 61 14.83 10.15 -5.06
CA LEU A 61 14.76 8.69 -5.09
C LEU A 61 13.39 8.16 -4.65
N TYR A 62 12.78 8.74 -3.62
CA TYR A 62 11.45 8.32 -3.16
C TYR A 62 10.38 8.62 -4.19
N GLN A 63 10.42 9.79 -4.81
CA GLN A 63 9.50 10.13 -5.91
C GLN A 63 9.63 9.11 -7.04
N LYS A 64 10.85 8.87 -7.52
CA LYS A 64 11.11 7.91 -8.60
C LYS A 64 10.66 6.49 -8.25
N ALA A 65 10.93 6.04 -7.03
CA ALA A 65 10.52 4.71 -6.56
C ALA A 65 9.00 4.56 -6.47
N ILE A 66 8.31 5.61 -6.00
CA ILE A 66 6.84 5.65 -5.91
C ILE A 66 6.22 5.67 -7.31
N GLU A 67 6.73 6.48 -8.22
CA GLU A 67 6.25 6.57 -9.61
C GLU A 67 6.41 5.24 -10.35
N GLU A 68 7.59 4.61 -10.24
CA GLU A 68 7.85 3.29 -10.80
C GLU A 68 6.85 2.25 -10.26
N ALA A 69 6.71 2.18 -8.93
CA ALA A 69 5.83 1.22 -8.29
C ALA A 69 4.36 1.47 -8.64
N ASN A 70 3.90 2.73 -8.67
CA ASN A 70 2.53 3.08 -9.08
C ASN A 70 2.24 2.68 -10.53
N SER A 71 3.19 2.91 -11.44
CA SER A 71 3.04 2.56 -12.87
C SER A 71 2.89 1.04 -13.05
N VAL A 72 3.78 0.27 -12.42
CA VAL A 72 3.72 -1.20 -12.43
C VAL A 72 2.44 -1.71 -11.77
N ASN A 73 2.07 -1.14 -10.62
CA ASN A 73 0.84 -1.47 -9.90
C ASN A 73 -0.41 -1.23 -10.75
N GLY A 74 -0.49 -0.08 -11.42
CA GLY A 74 -1.62 0.28 -12.27
C GLY A 74 -1.81 -0.71 -13.44
N GLY A 75 -0.71 -1.20 -14.03
CA GLY A 75 -0.77 -2.23 -15.06
C GLY A 75 -1.33 -3.57 -14.55
N TYR A 76 -0.99 -3.96 -13.32
CA TYR A 76 -1.56 -5.15 -12.68
C TYR A 76 -3.03 -4.96 -12.31
N GLU A 77 -3.40 -3.82 -11.72
CA GLU A 77 -4.78 -3.49 -11.37
C GLU A 77 -5.71 -3.46 -12.59
N GLN A 78 -5.23 -2.94 -13.71
CA GLN A 78 -5.97 -2.95 -14.96
C GLN A 78 -6.25 -4.37 -15.44
N LYS A 79 -5.21 -5.23 -15.53
CA LYS A 79 -5.36 -6.64 -15.94
C LYS A 79 -6.32 -7.41 -15.03
N LEU A 80 -6.22 -7.19 -13.71
CA LEU A 80 -7.13 -7.80 -12.74
C LEU A 80 -8.57 -7.34 -12.96
N ARG A 81 -8.79 -6.04 -13.19
CA ARG A 81 -10.13 -5.49 -13.46
C ARG A 81 -10.73 -6.06 -14.75
N GLU A 82 -9.94 -6.18 -15.81
CA GLU A 82 -10.38 -6.77 -17.08
C GLU A 82 -10.77 -8.25 -16.91
N LEU A 83 -9.97 -9.02 -16.16
CA LEU A 83 -10.31 -10.41 -15.83
C LEU A 83 -11.56 -10.50 -14.96
N GLU A 84 -11.66 -9.70 -13.90
CA GLU A 84 -12.83 -9.66 -13.01
C GLU A 84 -14.12 -9.31 -13.77
N ALA A 85 -14.04 -8.42 -14.76
CA ALA A 85 -15.17 -8.06 -15.62
C ALA A 85 -15.49 -9.11 -16.70
N SER A 86 -14.58 -10.04 -16.99
CA SER A 86 -14.81 -11.08 -18.00
C SER A 86 -15.90 -12.05 -17.57
N GLN A 87 -16.69 -12.49 -18.55
CA GLN A 87 -17.81 -13.42 -18.37
C GLN A 87 -17.66 -14.59 -19.35
N TYR A 88 -18.23 -15.73 -18.99
CA TYR A 88 -18.27 -16.88 -19.90
C TYR A 88 -19.05 -16.52 -21.17
N GLU A 89 -18.50 -16.78 -22.35
CA GLU A 89 -19.09 -16.35 -23.63
C GLU A 89 -20.48 -16.93 -23.91
N GLY A 90 -20.79 -18.09 -23.31
CA GLY A 90 -22.11 -18.72 -23.41
C GLY A 90 -23.18 -18.11 -22.50
N SER A 91 -22.82 -17.19 -21.60
CA SER A 91 -23.75 -16.53 -20.68
C SER A 91 -24.47 -15.37 -21.37
N ARG A 92 -25.36 -15.67 -22.32
CA ARG A 92 -26.23 -14.64 -22.89
C ARG A 92 -27.36 -14.31 -21.91
N PHE A 93 -27.42 -13.07 -21.47
CA PHE A 93 -28.57 -12.54 -20.73
C PHE A 93 -29.78 -12.44 -21.67
N ASN A 94 -30.84 -13.22 -21.41
CA ASN A 94 -32.14 -13.03 -22.07
C ASN A 94 -33.07 -12.20 -21.15
N LYS A 95 -33.89 -11.32 -21.74
CA LYS A 95 -34.90 -10.54 -21.01
C LYS A 95 -35.90 -11.43 -20.26
N ASP A 96 -36.23 -12.59 -20.84
CA ASP A 96 -37.15 -13.55 -20.22
C ASP A 96 -36.54 -14.19 -18.96
N GLU A 97 -35.23 -14.47 -18.97
CA GLU A 97 -34.53 -14.98 -17.78
C GLU A 97 -34.51 -13.93 -16.66
N ALA A 98 -34.35 -12.64 -17.00
CA ALA A 98 -34.36 -11.56 -16.02
C ALA A 98 -35.74 -11.40 -15.37
N ALA A 99 -36.81 -11.46 -16.16
CA ALA A 99 -38.18 -11.42 -15.65
C ALA A 99 -38.49 -12.62 -14.76
N THR A 100 -38.04 -13.82 -15.17
CA THR A 100 -38.22 -15.05 -14.38
C THR A 100 -37.43 -14.97 -13.07
N LEU A 101 -36.20 -14.44 -13.10
CA LEU A 101 -35.38 -14.25 -11.90
C LEU A 101 -36.00 -13.26 -10.90
N ASP A 102 -36.55 -12.14 -11.38
CA ASP A 102 -37.26 -11.19 -10.51
C ASP A 102 -38.50 -11.81 -9.87
N TYR A 103 -39.27 -12.60 -10.64
CA TYR A 103 -40.40 -13.36 -10.11
C TYR A 103 -39.97 -14.36 -9.03
N GLU A 104 -38.93 -15.14 -9.29
CA GLU A 104 -38.37 -16.12 -8.33
C GLU A 104 -37.85 -15.43 -7.07
N LEU A 105 -37.17 -14.29 -7.20
CA LEU A 105 -36.70 -13.51 -6.05
C LEU A 105 -37.85 -13.00 -5.17
N ARG A 106 -38.90 -12.45 -5.78
CA ARG A 106 -40.09 -11.98 -5.05
C ARG A 106 -40.80 -13.13 -4.35
N SER A 107 -40.93 -14.26 -5.03
CA SER A 107 -41.57 -15.47 -4.51
C SER A 107 -40.76 -16.05 -3.33
N LEU A 108 -39.43 -16.11 -3.47
CA LEU A 108 -38.52 -16.52 -2.39
C LEU A 108 -38.67 -15.64 -1.16
N LYS A 109 -38.68 -14.31 -1.33
CA LYS A 109 -38.89 -13.37 -0.23
C LYS A 109 -40.23 -13.59 0.48
N ALA A 110 -41.30 -13.75 -0.29
CA ALA A 110 -42.63 -14.01 0.27
C ALA A 110 -42.67 -15.33 1.05
N GLU A 111 -42.17 -16.42 0.47
CA GLU A 111 -42.16 -17.73 1.11
C GLU A 111 -41.31 -17.75 2.39
N LEU A 112 -40.16 -17.08 2.41
CA LEU A 112 -39.31 -16.96 3.60
C LEU A 112 -39.96 -16.16 4.74
N ASN A 113 -40.83 -15.20 4.42
CA ASN A 113 -41.56 -14.41 5.41
C ASN A 113 -42.82 -15.13 5.94
N MET A 114 -43.32 -16.13 5.22
CA MET A 114 -44.55 -16.86 5.53
C MET A 114 -44.31 -18.23 6.19
N THR A 115 -43.05 -18.63 6.41
CA THR A 115 -42.67 -19.94 6.93
C THR A 115 -41.75 -19.85 8.14
N ASP A 116 -41.90 -20.79 9.07
CA ASP A 116 -40.92 -21.01 10.13
C ASP A 116 -39.76 -21.90 9.66
N ASN A 117 -39.99 -22.74 8.62
CA ASN A 117 -38.97 -23.62 8.06
C ASN A 117 -38.29 -23.00 6.84
N LYS A 118 -37.46 -21.98 7.11
CA LYS A 118 -36.73 -21.24 6.08
C LYS A 118 -35.77 -22.14 5.28
N GLN A 119 -35.18 -23.15 5.90
CA GLN A 119 -34.25 -24.07 5.24
C GLN A 119 -34.94 -24.86 4.11
N LYS A 120 -36.15 -25.38 4.36
CA LYS A 120 -36.92 -26.11 3.34
C LYS A 120 -37.24 -25.25 2.11
N VAL A 121 -37.52 -23.96 2.33
CA VAL A 121 -37.73 -23.01 1.23
C VAL A 121 -36.42 -22.80 0.46
N VAL A 122 -35.30 -22.55 1.14
CA VAL A 122 -34.00 -22.42 0.46
C VAL A 122 -33.67 -23.67 -0.36
N ASP A 123 -33.86 -24.88 0.19
CA ASP A 123 -33.57 -26.13 -0.51
C ASP A 123 -34.44 -26.32 -1.77
N LYS A 124 -35.71 -25.89 -1.72
CA LYS A 124 -36.61 -25.86 -2.89
C LYS A 124 -36.04 -24.97 -4.00
N TYR A 125 -35.62 -23.74 -3.67
CA TYR A 125 -35.09 -22.81 -4.67
C TYR A 125 -33.70 -23.23 -5.19
N LEU A 126 -32.89 -23.87 -4.33
CA LEU A 126 -31.66 -24.52 -4.74
C LEU A 126 -31.88 -25.73 -5.66
N ALA A 127 -33.11 -26.17 -5.96
CA ALA A 127 -33.33 -27.26 -6.91
C ALA A 127 -33.18 -26.83 -8.37
N SER A 128 -33.29 -25.53 -8.68
CA SER A 128 -33.24 -25.00 -10.05
C SER A 128 -32.13 -23.95 -10.24
N LYS A 129 -31.66 -23.77 -11.48
CA LYS A 129 -30.61 -22.78 -11.80
C LYS A 129 -31.08 -21.34 -11.48
N ILE A 130 -32.30 -20.98 -11.88
CA ILE A 130 -32.87 -19.64 -11.66
C ILE A 130 -33.19 -19.42 -10.17
N GLY A 131 -33.73 -20.43 -9.48
CA GLY A 131 -33.96 -20.36 -8.03
C GLY A 131 -32.65 -20.19 -7.26
N ALA A 132 -31.57 -20.89 -7.65
CA ALA A 132 -30.25 -20.71 -7.07
C ALA A 132 -29.68 -19.29 -7.33
N LYS A 133 -29.92 -18.70 -8.51
CA LYS A 133 -29.62 -17.28 -8.78
C LYS A 133 -30.41 -16.35 -7.86
N ALA A 134 -31.69 -16.62 -7.60
CA ALA A 134 -32.51 -15.84 -6.67
C ALA A 134 -31.98 -15.93 -5.22
N VAL A 135 -31.58 -17.13 -4.78
CA VAL A 135 -30.93 -17.35 -3.48
C VAL A 135 -29.62 -16.56 -3.37
N LEU A 136 -28.81 -16.47 -4.44
CA LEU A 136 -27.61 -15.63 -4.44
C LEU A 136 -27.94 -14.14 -4.32
N LEU A 137 -28.98 -13.66 -5.02
CA LEU A 137 -29.40 -12.27 -4.93
C LEU A 137 -29.85 -11.88 -3.51
N MET A 138 -30.41 -12.82 -2.75
CA MET A 138 -30.75 -12.56 -1.35
C MET A 138 -29.55 -12.13 -0.51
N PHE A 139 -28.33 -12.60 -0.79
CA PHE A 139 -27.12 -12.15 -0.06
C PHE A 139 -26.76 -10.67 -0.31
N SER A 140 -27.32 -10.06 -1.36
CA SER A 140 -27.10 -8.65 -1.70
C SER A 140 -28.17 -7.71 -1.14
N GLU A 141 -29.22 -8.26 -0.51
CA GLU A 141 -30.32 -7.46 0.01
C GLU A 141 -29.95 -6.75 1.33
N PRO A 142 -30.44 -5.52 1.55
CA PRO A 142 -30.32 -4.87 2.85
C PRO A 142 -31.15 -5.62 3.90
N ASN A 143 -30.59 -5.85 5.09
CA ASN A 143 -31.22 -6.53 6.25
C ASN A 143 -31.33 -8.06 6.18
N VAL A 144 -30.39 -8.71 5.50
CA VAL A 144 -30.25 -10.17 5.47
C VAL A 144 -29.81 -10.70 6.84
N ASP A 145 -30.56 -11.65 7.39
CA ASP A 145 -30.23 -12.34 8.64
C ASP A 145 -28.98 -13.23 8.48
N LEU A 146 -27.81 -12.70 8.81
CA LEU A 146 -26.53 -13.41 8.70
C LEU A 146 -26.45 -14.67 9.56
N GLY A 147 -27.34 -14.88 10.54
CA GLY A 147 -27.42 -16.11 11.31
C GLY A 147 -28.02 -17.28 10.51
N PHE A 148 -28.96 -16.99 9.61
CA PHE A 148 -29.56 -17.97 8.70
C PHE A 148 -28.80 -18.08 7.37
N TRP A 149 -28.32 -16.97 6.83
CA TRP A 149 -27.64 -16.91 5.54
C TRP A 149 -26.15 -17.29 5.63
N THR A 150 -25.91 -18.60 5.71
CA THR A 150 -24.56 -19.16 5.92
C THR A 150 -23.72 -19.27 4.64
N LYS A 151 -22.40 -19.46 4.83
CA LYS A 151 -21.47 -19.78 3.74
C LYS A 151 -21.85 -21.04 2.97
N ASP A 152 -22.41 -22.05 3.64
CA ASP A 152 -22.85 -23.29 2.99
C ASP A 152 -24.00 -23.04 2.00
N ILE A 153 -24.99 -22.22 2.40
CA ILE A 153 -26.08 -21.80 1.51
C ILE A 153 -25.52 -21.03 0.32
N TYR A 154 -24.61 -20.10 0.56
CA TYR A 154 -23.95 -19.34 -0.52
C TYR A 154 -23.24 -20.26 -1.50
N SER A 155 -22.41 -21.19 -1.01
CA SER A 155 -21.66 -22.12 -1.86
C SER A 155 -22.58 -23.02 -2.69
N LYS A 156 -23.64 -23.57 -2.08
CA LYS A 156 -24.65 -24.37 -2.80
C LYS A 156 -25.35 -23.55 -3.88
N ALA A 157 -25.77 -22.32 -3.56
CA ALA A 157 -26.41 -21.43 -4.51
C ALA A 157 -25.47 -21.07 -5.67
N PHE A 158 -24.21 -20.76 -5.38
CA PHE A 158 -23.19 -20.46 -6.39
C PHE A 158 -22.99 -21.61 -7.36
N MET A 159 -22.77 -22.82 -6.84
CA MET A 159 -22.56 -24.02 -7.66
C MET A 159 -23.77 -24.33 -8.56
N LYS A 160 -24.98 -24.18 -8.02
CA LYS A 160 -26.20 -24.52 -8.76
C LYS A 160 -26.71 -23.42 -9.69
N SER A 161 -26.27 -22.18 -9.49
CA SER A 161 -26.60 -21.04 -10.36
C SER A 161 -25.91 -21.07 -11.72
N LYS A 162 -24.91 -21.96 -11.90
CA LYS A 162 -24.02 -22.03 -13.05
C LYS A 162 -24.02 -23.44 -13.67
N THR A 163 -23.71 -23.52 -14.95
CA THR A 163 -23.38 -24.77 -15.64
C THR A 163 -21.95 -25.20 -15.28
N GLN A 164 -21.59 -26.45 -15.56
CA GLN A 164 -20.22 -26.92 -15.35
C GLN A 164 -19.20 -26.07 -16.13
N ALA A 165 -19.51 -25.71 -17.38
CA ALA A 165 -18.61 -24.87 -18.18
C ALA A 165 -18.46 -23.45 -17.62
N GLU A 166 -19.54 -22.87 -17.07
CA GLU A 166 -19.49 -21.59 -16.37
C GLU A 166 -18.64 -21.70 -15.09
N LEU A 167 -18.73 -22.80 -14.35
CA LEU A 167 -17.90 -23.05 -13.16
C LEU A 167 -16.41 -23.22 -13.53
N ASP A 168 -16.12 -24.01 -14.56
CA ASP A 168 -14.75 -24.22 -15.04
C ASP A 168 -14.11 -22.90 -15.51
N PHE A 169 -14.90 -22.02 -16.14
CA PHE A 169 -14.48 -20.67 -16.50
C PHE A 169 -14.13 -19.84 -15.25
N GLU A 170 -15.00 -19.81 -14.24
CA GLU A 170 -14.75 -19.06 -13.00
C GLU A 170 -13.51 -19.58 -12.25
N VAL A 171 -13.29 -20.90 -12.25
CA VAL A 171 -12.08 -21.50 -11.66
C VAL A 171 -10.83 -21.03 -12.39
N LYS A 172 -10.78 -21.14 -13.73
CA LYS A 172 -9.64 -20.68 -14.54
C LYS A 172 -9.39 -19.19 -14.38
N LYS A 173 -10.46 -18.39 -14.35
CA LYS A 173 -10.39 -16.95 -14.09
C LYS A 173 -9.77 -16.67 -12.72
N GLN A 174 -10.19 -17.38 -11.68
CA GLN A 174 -9.62 -17.23 -10.34
C GLN A 174 -8.16 -17.66 -10.27
N GLU A 175 -7.77 -18.73 -10.97
CA GLU A 175 -6.37 -19.17 -11.08
C GLU A 175 -5.50 -18.09 -11.75
N GLN A 176 -5.99 -17.49 -12.84
CA GLN A 176 -5.29 -16.38 -13.51
C GLN A 176 -5.16 -15.14 -12.60
N ILE A 177 -6.23 -14.76 -11.91
CA ILE A 177 -6.21 -13.68 -10.91
C ILE A 177 -5.15 -13.96 -9.84
N ASN A 178 -5.09 -15.18 -9.33
CA ASN A 178 -4.11 -15.58 -8.31
C ASN A 178 -2.67 -15.53 -8.85
N SER A 179 -2.44 -15.98 -10.09
CA SER A 179 -1.13 -15.91 -10.74
C SER A 179 -0.67 -14.46 -10.89
N ILE A 180 -1.53 -13.57 -11.35
CA ILE A 180 -1.21 -12.15 -11.53
C ILE A 180 -0.92 -11.48 -10.18
N LYS A 181 -1.70 -11.77 -9.13
CA LYS A 181 -1.44 -11.27 -7.78
C LYS A 181 -0.10 -11.77 -7.24
N LEU A 182 0.27 -13.02 -7.53
CA LEU A 182 1.56 -13.58 -7.15
C LEU A 182 2.72 -12.92 -7.91
N GLU A 183 2.58 -12.70 -9.22
CA GLU A 183 3.56 -11.95 -10.03
C GLU A 183 3.77 -10.53 -9.50
N GLN A 184 2.68 -9.82 -9.20
CA GLN A 184 2.72 -8.49 -8.59
C GLN A 184 3.47 -8.51 -7.25
N ALA A 185 3.14 -9.46 -6.37
CA ALA A 185 3.79 -9.60 -5.06
C ALA A 185 5.30 -9.94 -5.18
N ASN A 186 5.70 -10.67 -6.22
CA ASN A 186 7.11 -10.98 -6.49
C ASN A 186 7.89 -9.76 -7.00
N GLN A 187 7.24 -8.82 -7.69
CA GLN A 187 7.84 -7.58 -8.19
C GLN A 187 8.10 -6.57 -7.07
N PHE A 188 7.09 -6.31 -6.24
CA PHE A 188 7.21 -5.37 -5.13
C PHE A 188 6.15 -5.60 -4.05
N ASN A 189 6.47 -5.16 -2.84
CA ASN A 189 5.53 -5.17 -1.73
C ASN A 189 4.69 -3.88 -1.74
N VAL A 190 3.37 -3.99 -1.92
CA VAL A 190 2.44 -2.85 -1.86
C VAL A 190 2.53 -2.09 -0.53
N GLY A 191 2.82 -2.79 0.57
CA GLY A 191 3.10 -2.18 1.87
C GLY A 191 4.31 -1.25 1.85
N ASN A 192 5.35 -1.55 1.07
CA ASN A 192 6.50 -0.67 0.90
C ASN A 192 6.14 0.60 0.13
N LEU A 193 5.30 0.48 -0.92
CA LEU A 193 4.76 1.62 -1.64
C LEU A 193 3.96 2.54 -0.71
N LEU A 194 3.03 1.97 0.07
CA LEU A 194 2.23 2.73 1.03
C LEU A 194 3.10 3.38 2.12
N ALA A 195 4.13 2.68 2.60
CA ALA A 195 5.06 3.22 3.58
C ALA A 195 5.87 4.39 2.99
N ALA A 196 6.39 4.26 1.77
CA ALA A 196 7.12 5.31 1.08
C ALA A 196 6.26 6.56 0.84
N GLN A 197 5.01 6.39 0.40
CA GLN A 197 4.06 7.49 0.25
C GLN A 197 3.82 8.21 1.58
N ARG A 198 3.64 7.46 2.68
CA ARG A 198 3.50 8.03 4.04
C ARG A 198 4.76 8.75 4.51
N ILE A 199 5.94 8.23 4.21
CA ILE A 199 7.22 8.88 4.54
C ILE A 199 7.32 10.21 3.81
N MET A 200 7.00 10.23 2.52
CA MET A 200 7.06 11.44 1.70
C MET A 200 6.04 12.50 2.13
N GLN A 201 4.80 12.10 2.39
CA GLN A 201 3.71 13.03 2.70
C GLN A 201 3.64 13.40 4.18
N GLY A 202 4.21 12.56 5.07
CA GLY A 202 3.95 12.63 6.50
C GLY A 202 2.55 12.15 6.88
N ASN A 203 2.28 12.15 8.18
CA ASN A 203 0.95 11.91 8.74
C ASN A 203 0.75 12.78 9.99
N PRO A 204 0.21 14.01 9.84
CA PRO A 204 -0.02 14.93 10.95
C PRO A 204 -0.90 14.34 12.06
N ALA A 205 -1.93 13.56 11.69
CA ALA A 205 -2.84 12.93 12.65
C ALA A 205 -2.17 11.89 13.56
N LYS A 206 -1.03 11.35 13.13
CA LYS A 206 -0.19 10.43 13.93
C LYS A 206 1.11 11.08 14.41
N GLY A 207 1.22 12.41 14.32
CA GLY A 207 2.44 13.15 14.69
C GLY A 207 3.67 12.77 13.86
N MET A 208 3.48 12.21 12.66
CA MET A 208 4.58 11.78 11.79
C MET A 208 4.94 12.91 10.82
N PRO A 209 6.12 13.54 10.93
CA PRO A 209 6.56 14.54 9.96
C PRO A 209 6.89 13.90 8.61
N SER A 210 6.76 14.69 7.53
CA SER A 210 7.24 14.32 6.19
C SER A 210 8.76 14.11 6.20
N LEU A 211 9.26 13.41 5.19
CA LEU A 211 10.70 13.19 5.01
C LEU A 211 11.48 14.51 4.96
N GLU A 212 10.94 15.49 4.23
CA GLU A 212 11.51 16.83 4.13
C GLU A 212 11.62 17.49 5.51
N ASN A 213 10.54 17.51 6.28
CA ASN A 213 10.52 18.13 7.62
C ASN A 213 11.45 17.41 8.59
N LYS A 214 11.62 16.09 8.47
CA LYS A 214 12.58 15.34 9.28
C LYS A 214 14.02 15.79 9.01
N PHE A 215 14.40 15.89 7.74
CA PHE A 215 15.73 16.38 7.37
C PHE A 215 15.93 17.84 7.81
N ASP A 216 14.92 18.70 7.64
CA ASP A 216 15.03 20.10 8.04
C ASP A 216 15.21 20.26 9.56
N GLU A 217 14.49 19.46 10.35
CA GLU A 217 14.65 19.46 11.80
C GLU A 217 16.03 18.95 12.23
N GLU A 218 16.53 17.88 11.60
CA GLU A 218 17.88 17.36 11.87
C GLU A 218 18.96 18.38 11.53
N ILE A 219 18.87 19.04 10.38
CA ILE A 219 19.79 20.10 9.96
C ILE A 219 19.71 21.28 10.93
N ARG A 220 18.51 21.67 11.38
CA ARG A 220 18.30 22.76 12.34
C ARG A 220 18.97 22.47 13.67
N ILE A 221 18.83 21.26 14.20
CA ILE A 221 19.47 20.83 15.46
C ILE A 221 21.00 20.94 15.34
N VAL A 222 21.59 20.46 14.24
CA VAL A 222 23.05 20.54 14.03
C VAL A 222 23.51 22.00 13.92
N ARG A 223 22.74 22.88 13.26
CA ARG A 223 23.03 24.32 13.20
C ARG A 223 23.05 24.96 14.59
N MET A 224 22.09 24.63 15.44
CA MET A 224 22.05 25.12 16.83
C MET A 224 23.26 24.65 17.64
N GLN A 225 23.68 23.40 17.48
CA GLN A 225 24.90 22.88 18.12
C GLN A 225 26.13 23.67 17.68
N MET A 226 26.28 23.91 16.38
CA MET A 226 27.39 24.69 15.83
C MET A 226 27.39 26.14 16.34
N GLU A 227 26.22 26.77 16.49
CA GLU A 227 26.11 28.12 17.04
C GLU A 227 26.51 28.17 18.53
N ASN A 228 26.08 27.17 19.31
CA ASN A 228 26.47 27.04 20.72
C ASN A 228 27.98 26.81 20.87
N GLU A 229 28.59 25.95 20.06
CA GLU A 229 30.04 25.73 20.05
C GLU A 229 30.80 27.02 19.71
N ARG A 230 30.36 27.74 18.67
CA ARG A 230 30.95 29.04 18.30
C ARG A 230 30.85 30.05 19.44
N LYS A 231 29.72 30.09 20.14
CA LYS A 231 29.53 30.98 21.28
C LYS A 231 30.47 30.60 22.44
N ALA A 232 30.54 29.33 22.78
CA ALA A 232 31.45 28.84 23.83
C ALA A 232 32.92 29.15 23.51
N ILE A 233 33.35 28.96 22.27
CA ILE A 233 34.70 29.32 21.81
C ILE A 233 34.95 30.83 21.95
N LYS A 234 33.99 31.67 21.52
CA LYS A 234 34.12 33.14 21.67
C LYS A 234 34.24 33.57 23.12
N ASP A 235 33.43 32.97 24.00
CA ASP A 235 33.45 33.26 25.43
C ASP A 235 34.79 32.81 26.06
N GLU A 236 35.33 31.66 25.65
CA GLU A 236 36.64 31.18 26.10
C GLU A 236 37.78 32.10 25.64
N VAL A 237 37.85 32.43 24.35
CA VAL A 237 38.86 33.34 23.80
C VAL A 237 38.82 34.70 24.50
N LYS A 238 37.61 35.21 24.81
CA LYS A 238 37.46 36.46 25.56
C LYS A 238 38.00 36.34 27.00
N ARG A 239 37.83 35.20 27.67
CA ARG A 239 38.39 34.95 29.00
C ARG A 239 39.92 34.92 28.97
N GLU A 240 40.52 34.22 28.02
CA GLU A 240 41.98 34.15 27.88
C GLU A 240 42.59 35.54 27.61
N LEU A 241 41.96 36.34 26.74
CA LEU A 241 42.44 37.69 26.42
C LEU A 241 42.32 38.69 27.59
N MET A 242 41.31 38.55 28.46
CA MET A 242 41.09 39.43 29.63
C MET A 242 41.87 38.96 30.87
N GLY A 243 42.15 37.66 30.99
CA GLY A 243 42.97 37.09 32.08
C GLY A 243 44.48 37.27 31.85
N GLY A 244 44.91 37.52 30.61
CA GLY A 244 46.31 37.81 30.28
C GLY A 244 46.78 39.23 30.61
N THR A 245 45.87 40.15 30.94
CA THR A 245 46.18 41.58 31.22
C THR A 245 46.39 41.92 32.70
N GLU A 246 46.28 40.96 33.62
CA GLU A 246 46.48 41.20 35.07
C GLU A 246 47.86 40.75 35.60
N ASN A 247 48.77 40.28 34.73
CA ASN A 247 50.14 39.86 35.10
C ASN A 247 51.23 40.48 34.19
N GLU A 248 51.17 41.78 33.96
CA GLU A 248 52.32 42.63 33.55
C GLU A 248 52.43 43.83 34.48
#